data_AF-A0AAW7XE56-F1
#
_entry.id   AF-A0AAW7XE56-F1
#
_cell.length_a   1.000
_cell.length_b   1.000
_cell.length_c   1.000
_cell.angle_alpha   90.00
_cell.angle_beta   90.00
_cell.angle_gamma   90.00
#
_symmetry.space_group_name_H-M   'P 1'
#
loop_
_entity.id
_entity.type
_entity.pdbx_description
1 polymer ?
#
loop_
_entity_poly.entity_id
_entity_poly.type
_entity_poly.pdbx_seq_one_letter_code
_entity_poly.pdbx_strand_id
1 'polypeptide(L)' 'IPLSRLALRYVFSTKEADRVVVGPSKKEQMIDLLNAWEEGKLEESIFNEITTVIEKIKG' A
#
# COMPACT_ATOMS: atom_id res chain seq x y z
N ILE A 1 11.43 -0.82 2.27
CA ILE A 1 10.12 -1.53 2.30
C ILE A 1 9.96 -2.29 0.98
N PRO A 2 9.53 -3.57 0.98
CA PRO A 2 9.21 -4.30 -0.24
C PRO A 2 8.12 -3.60 -1.07
N LEU A 3 8.21 -3.65 -2.41
CA LEU A 3 7.28 -2.93 -3.28
C LEU A 3 5.81 -3.34 -3.04
N SER A 4 5.55 -4.62 -2.78
CA SER A 4 4.22 -5.13 -2.43
C SER A 4 3.64 -4.48 -1.17
N ARG A 5 4.48 -4.29 -0.14
CA ARG A 5 4.11 -3.65 1.12
C ARG A 5 3.89 -2.15 0.95
N LEU A 6 4.71 -1.49 0.12
CA LEU A 6 4.52 -0.09 -0.23
C LEU A 6 3.20 0.11 -1.00
N ALA A 7 2.93 -0.74 -1.99
CA ALA A 7 1.70 -0.70 -2.76
C ALA A 7 0.46 -0.92 -1.89
N LEU A 8 0.51 -1.89 -0.97
CA LEU A 8 -0.58 -2.14 -0.04
C LEU A 8 -0.86 -0.92 0.86
N ARG A 9 0.19 -0.39 1.50
CA ARG A 9 0.06 0.77 2.39
C ARG A 9 -0.36 2.03 1.65
N TYR A 10 0.04 2.18 0.38
CA TYR A 10 -0.45 3.24 -0.50
C TYR A 10 -1.97 3.15 -0.68
N VAL A 11 -2.50 1.97 -1.03
CA VAL A 11 -3.96 1.78 -1.19
C VAL A 11 -4.70 2.01 0.13
N PHE A 12 -4.14 1.61 1.28
CA PHE A 12 -4.72 1.92 2.60
C PHE A 12 -4.73 3.41 2.93
N SER A 13 -3.84 4.18 2.32
CA SER A 13 -3.73 5.62 2.56
C SER A 13 -4.71 6.42 1.71
N THR A 14 -5.29 5.83 0.67
CA THR A 14 -6.32 6.43 -0.18
C THR A 14 -7.60 6.69 0.61
N LYS A 15 -8.10 7.92 0.55
CA LYS A 15 -9.25 8.36 1.36
C LYS A 15 -10.54 7.63 0.99
N GLU A 16 -10.69 7.30 -0.29
CA GLU A 16 -11.84 6.62 -0.88
C GLU A 16 -11.82 5.10 -0.64
N ALA A 17 -10.74 4.56 -0.07
CA ALA A 17 -10.62 3.12 0.17
C ALA A 17 -11.28 2.72 1.49
N ASP A 18 -12.50 2.19 1.42
CA ASP A 18 -13.20 1.65 2.58
C ASP A 18 -12.69 0.25 3.00
N ARG A 19 -12.21 -0.54 2.04
CA ARG A 19 -11.67 -1.88 2.25
C ARG A 19 -10.68 -2.25 1.16
N VAL A 20 -9.60 -2.93 1.54
CA VAL A 20 -8.66 -3.54 0.59
C VAL A 20 -8.75 -5.05 0.70
N VAL A 21 -8.95 -5.72 -0.43
CA VAL A 21 -9.01 -7.18 -0.51
C VAL A 21 -7.70 -7.68 -1.12
N VAL A 22 -7.06 -8.62 -0.43
CA VAL A 22 -5.78 -9.21 -0.82
C VAL A 22 -5.90 -10.74 -0.78
N GLY A 23 -5.29 -11.42 -1.75
CA GLY A 23 -5.34 -12.88 -1.88
C GLY A 23 -3.95 -13.51 -1.74
N PRO A 24 -3.44 -13.73 -0.51
CA PRO A 24 -2.16 -14.43 -0.33
C PRO A 24 -2.31 -15.92 -0.66
N SER A 25 -1.33 -16.48 -1.36
CA SER A 25 -1.27 -17.92 -1.69
C SER A 25 -0.43 -18.71 -0.69
N LYS A 26 0.32 -18.03 0.17
CA LYS A 26 1.21 -18.62 1.18
C LYS A 26 1.05 -17.95 2.55
N LYS A 27 1.39 -18.68 3.61
CA LYS A 27 1.26 -18.18 5.00
C LYS A 27 2.17 -16.98 5.26
N GLU A 28 3.37 -16.96 4.70
CA GLU A 28 4.33 -15.87 4.91
C GLU A 28 3.81 -14.56 4.33
N GLN A 29 3.08 -14.62 3.20
CA GLN A 29 2.43 -13.46 2.61
C GLN A 29 1.32 -12.92 3.52
N MET A 30 0.54 -13.81 4.16
CA MET A 30 -0.46 -13.40 5.14
C MET A 30 0.18 -12.67 6.33
N ILE A 31 1.31 -13.15 6.84
CA ILE A 31 2.03 -12.51 7.94
C ILE A 31 2.54 -11.12 7.51
N ASP A 32 3.09 -10.98 6.30
CA ASP A 32 3.54 -9.69 5.78
C ASP A 32 2.38 -8.69 5.63
N LEU A 33 1.20 -9.16 5.18
CA LEU A 33 -0.02 -8.36 5.09
C LEU A 33 -0.46 -7.83 6.47
N LEU A 34 -0.45 -8.69 7.50
CA LEU A 34 -0.80 -8.30 8.86
C LEU A 34 0.20 -7.27 9.41
N ASN A 35 1.50 -7.49 9.21
CA ASN A 35 2.51 -6.52 9.65
C ASN A 35 2.36 -5.17 8.94
N ALA A 36 2.04 -5.17 7.66
CA ALA A 36 1.80 -3.96 6.89
C ALA A 36 0.51 -3.22 7.31
N TRP A 37 -0.50 -3.97 7.76
CA TRP A 37 -1.72 -3.41 8.35
C TRP A 37 -1.42 -2.70 9.68
N GLU A 38 -0.66 -3.33 10.56
CA GLU A 38 -0.25 -2.74 11.85
C GLU A 38 0.64 -1.49 11.67
N GLU A 39 1.43 -1.41 10.59
CA GLU A 39 2.17 -0.19 10.22
C GLU A 39 1.26 0.97 9.80
N GLY A 40 0.00 0.68 9.44
CA GLY A 40 -0.99 1.67 9.06
C GLY A 40 -0.65 2.45 7.78
N LYS A 41 -1.25 3.63 7.67
CA LYS A 41 -1.13 4.51 6.51
C LYS A 41 0.32 4.97 6.32
N LEU A 42 0.64 5.37 5.09
CA LEU A 42 1.88 6.06 4.79
C LEU A 42 1.81 7.49 5.34
N GLU A 43 2.98 8.06 5.61
CA GLU A 43 3.10 9.50 5.76
C GLU A 43 2.65 10.19 4.48
N GLU A 44 2.01 11.36 4.63
CA GLU A 44 1.43 12.11 3.52
C GLU A 44 2.47 12.49 2.46
N SER A 45 3.69 12.83 2.88
CA SER A 45 4.83 13.12 1.99
C SER A 45 5.13 11.95 1.06
N ILE A 46 5.21 10.74 1.59
CA ILE A 46 5.50 9.51 0.85
C ILE A 46 4.33 9.16 -0.07
N PHE A 47 3.09 9.28 0.42
CA PHE A 47 1.90 9.04 -0.39
C PHE A 47 1.84 9.99 -1.61
N ASN A 48 2.11 11.27 -1.40
CA ASN A 48 2.12 12.29 -2.45
C ASN A 48 3.24 12.06 -3.46
N GLU A 49 4.42 11.64 -3.01
CA GLU A 49 5.53 11.29 -3.89
C GLU A 49 5.17 10.12 -4.82
N ILE A 50 4.61 9.04 -4.26
CA ILE A 50 4.18 7.87 -5.04
C ILE A 50 3.08 8.28 -6.04
N THR A 51 2.10 9.07 -5.60
CA THR A 51 1.01 9.56 -6.46
C THR A 51 1.57 10.34 -7.64
N THR A 52 2.48 11.27 -7.39
CA THR A 52 3.14 12.09 -8.41
C THR A 52 3.91 11.22 -9.42
N VAL A 53 4.60 10.18 -8.96
CA VAL A 53 5.30 9.23 -9.84
C VAL A 53 4.31 8.48 -10.74
N ILE A 54 3.21 7.97 -10.18
CA ILE A 54 2.18 7.25 -10.94
C ILE A 54 1.55 8.14 -12.00
N GLU A 55 1.26 9.40 -11.68
CA GLU A 55 0.69 10.38 -12.62
C GLU A 55 1.62 10.69 -13.79
N LYS A 56 2.92 10.83 -13.53
CA LYS A 56 3.93 11.05 -14.58
C LYS A 56 4.07 9.89 -15.56
N ILE A 57 3.74 8.67 -15.14
CA ILE A 57 3.76 7.48 -16.02
C ILE A 57 2.50 7.40 -16.89
N LYS A 58 1.40 8.00 -16.45
CA LYS A 58 0.11 7.98 -17.17
C LYS A 58 -0.02 9.09 -18.22
N GLY A 59 0.77 10.15 -18.12
CA GLY A 59 0.85 11.23 -19.12
C GLY A 59 1.84 10.92 -20.23
#